data_AF-A0A1S4EIE4-F1
#
_entry.id   AF-A0A1S4EIE4-F1
#
_cell.length_a   1.000
_cell.length_b   1.000
_cell.length_c   1.000
_cell.angle_alpha   90.00
_cell.angle_beta   90.00
_cell.angle_gamma   90.00
#
_symmetry.space_group_name_H-M   'P 1'
#
loop_
_entity.id
_entity.type
_entity.pdbx_description
1 polymer ?
#
loop_
_entity_poly.entity_id
_entity_poly.type
_entity_poly.pdbx_seq_one_letter_code
_entity_poly.pdbx_strand_id
1 'polypeptide(L)'
;MGVNHGPITAGVIGARKPHYDIWGNTVNVASRMESTGRAGFIQVTEETTHILQHFGYIFEQRGLVSVKGKGQLMTYYLLGKSTTGVNYPSGLPPFENSVMEPLKEVDEEKEEEIHEGQVNLDMDETNETEGLLKKEDVQNGVIVNPTVPSEEQENLL
;
A
#
# COMPACT_ATOMS: atom_id res chain seq x y z
N MET A 1 15.29 14.95 -9.84
CA MET A 1 14.53 14.08 -8.92
C MET A 1 13.05 14.12 -9.29
N GLY A 2 12.31 13.04 -9.04
CA GLY A 2 10.87 12.97 -9.24
C GLY A 2 10.13 12.64 -7.94
N VAL A 3 9.01 13.30 -7.69
CA VAL A 3 8.19 13.07 -6.49
C VAL A 3 6.74 12.86 -6.90
N ASN A 4 6.11 11.89 -6.25
CA ASN A 4 4.67 11.67 -6.31
C ASN A 4 4.20 11.11 -4.97
N HIS A 5 2.91 11.26 -4.67
CA HIS A 5 2.29 10.69 -3.48
C HIS A 5 1.12 9.78 -3.88
N GLY A 6 0.71 8.92 -2.96
CA GLY A 6 -0.38 7.97 -3.16
C GLY A 6 -0.16 6.66 -2.42
N PRO A 7 -1.11 5.72 -2.51
CA PRO A 7 -1.01 4.41 -1.88
C PRO A 7 0.16 3.61 -2.47
N ILE A 8 0.81 2.82 -1.61
CA ILE A 8 1.89 1.90 -1.97
C ILE A 8 1.66 0.55 -1.28
N THR A 9 2.31 -0.49 -1.79
CA THR A 9 2.49 -1.76 -1.10
C THR A 9 3.96 -1.91 -0.74
N ALA A 10 4.23 -2.41 0.46
CA ALA A 10 5.59 -2.65 0.93
C ALA A 10 5.66 -4.04 1.56
N GLY A 11 6.84 -4.64 1.58
CA GLY A 11 7.04 -5.93 2.23
C GLY A 11 8.47 -6.44 2.14
N VAL A 12 8.70 -7.57 2.82
CA VAL A 12 9.96 -8.30 2.77
C VAL A 12 9.86 -9.41 1.73
N ILE A 13 10.83 -9.47 0.83
CA ILE A 13 10.97 -10.48 -0.21
C ILE A 13 12.16 -11.37 0.13
N GLY A 14 12.00 -12.69 -0.05
CA GLY A 14 13.08 -13.66 0.06
C GLY A 14 13.19 -14.32 1.44
N ALA A 15 13.29 -15.66 1.45
CA ALA A 15 13.34 -16.44 2.69
C ALA A 15 14.75 -16.51 3.33
N ARG A 16 15.80 -16.59 2.51
CA ARG A 16 17.19 -16.74 3.00
C ARG A 16 17.94 -15.41 3.15
N LYS A 17 17.56 -14.42 2.36
CA LYS A 17 18.13 -13.07 2.38
C LYS A 17 16.97 -12.09 2.28
N PRO A 18 16.27 -11.84 3.40
CA PRO A 18 15.13 -10.95 3.41
C PRO A 18 15.54 -9.56 2.91
N HIS A 19 14.78 -9.03 1.96
CA HIS A 19 14.98 -7.70 1.39
C HIS A 19 13.68 -6.92 1.46
N TYR A 20 13.70 -5.73 2.07
CA TYR A 20 12.53 -4.87 2.11
C TYR A 20 12.43 -4.08 0.81
N ASP A 21 11.24 -4.05 0.23
CA ASP A 21 11.00 -3.31 -1.00
C ASP A 21 9.58 -2.69 -1.01
N ILE A 22 9.38 -1.70 -1.88
CA ILE A 22 8.13 -0.97 -2.08
C ILE A 22 7.71 -1.00 -3.55
N TRP A 23 6.44 -1.26 -3.81
CA TRP A 23 5.88 -1.35 -5.16
C TRP A 23 4.50 -0.71 -5.26
N GLY A 24 4.08 -0.45 -6.50
CA GLY A 24 2.77 0.11 -6.80
C GLY A 24 2.79 1.17 -7.89
N ASN A 25 1.61 1.68 -8.23
CA ASN A 25 1.47 2.71 -9.26
C ASN A 25 2.16 4.02 -8.85
N THR A 26 2.08 4.39 -7.57
CA THR A 26 2.67 5.61 -7.04
C THR A 26 4.18 5.69 -7.27
N VAL A 27 4.91 4.58 -7.02
CA VAL A 27 6.37 4.52 -7.24
C VAL A 27 6.72 4.56 -8.73
N ASN A 28 5.90 3.93 -9.59
CA ASN A 28 6.08 4.02 -11.04
C ASN A 28 5.91 5.45 -11.54
N VAL A 29 4.91 6.18 -11.04
CA VAL A 29 4.71 7.59 -11.38
C VAL A 29 5.88 8.44 -10.90
N ALA A 30 6.35 8.25 -9.66
CA ALA A 30 7.52 8.96 -9.13
C ALA A 30 8.77 8.73 -9.99
N SER A 31 9.03 7.46 -10.35
CA SER A 31 10.12 7.08 -11.25
C SER A 31 9.98 7.77 -12.63
N ARG A 32 8.76 7.91 -13.16
CA ARG A 32 8.52 8.67 -14.40
C ARG A 32 8.75 10.16 -14.25
N MET A 33 8.40 10.74 -13.12
CA MET A 33 8.70 12.16 -12.84
C MET A 33 10.21 12.39 -12.80
N GLU A 34 10.98 11.42 -12.30
CA GLU A 34 12.43 11.50 -12.32
C GLU A 34 13.00 11.33 -13.73
N SER A 35 12.62 10.26 -14.43
CA SER A 35 13.19 9.93 -15.75
C SER A 35 12.89 10.97 -16.82
N THR A 36 11.78 11.70 -16.66
CA THR A 36 11.38 12.76 -17.61
C THR A 36 11.79 14.15 -17.15
N GLY A 37 12.37 14.30 -15.96
CA GLY A 37 12.70 15.60 -15.36
C GLY A 37 13.99 16.22 -15.87
N ARG A 38 14.09 17.55 -15.71
CA ARG A 38 15.32 18.30 -15.99
C ARG A 38 16.32 18.15 -14.85
N ALA A 39 17.61 17.99 -15.18
CA ALA A 39 18.69 17.93 -14.20
C ALA A 39 18.71 19.19 -13.31
N GLY A 40 18.90 19.01 -12.00
CA GLY A 40 18.87 20.09 -11.02
C GLY A 40 17.48 20.54 -10.57
N PHE A 41 16.40 19.95 -11.12
CA PHE A 41 15.02 20.26 -10.74
C PHE A 41 14.35 19.05 -10.06
N ILE A 42 13.39 19.35 -9.21
CA ILE A 42 12.47 18.37 -8.61
C ILE A 42 11.16 18.48 -9.36
N GLN A 43 10.78 17.41 -10.06
CA GLN A 43 9.52 17.35 -10.78
C GLN A 43 8.45 16.65 -9.96
N VAL A 44 7.24 17.20 -9.98
CA VAL A 44 6.09 16.70 -9.26
C VAL A 44 4.84 16.64 -10.14
N THR A 45 3.89 15.78 -9.76
CA THR A 45 2.53 15.74 -10.35
C THR A 45 1.68 16.90 -9.84
N GLU A 46 0.65 17.28 -10.62
CA GLU A 46 -0.33 18.29 -10.22
C GLU A 46 -0.96 18.04 -8.84
N GLU A 47 -1.37 16.81 -8.56
CA GLU A 47 -1.94 16.43 -7.26
C GLU A 47 -0.96 16.71 -6.11
N THR A 48 0.33 16.41 -6.32
CA THR A 48 1.38 16.65 -5.32
C THR A 48 1.64 18.15 -5.16
N THR A 49 1.60 18.92 -6.25
CA THR A 49 1.70 20.39 -6.22
C THR A 49 0.62 20.98 -5.33
N HIS A 50 -0.64 20.58 -5.48
CA HIS A 50 -1.74 21.12 -4.69
C HIS A 50 -1.50 20.90 -3.19
N ILE A 51 -1.05 19.72 -2.78
CA ILE A 51 -0.75 19.46 -1.37
C ILE A 51 0.38 20.38 -0.88
N LEU A 52 1.50 20.42 -1.60
CA LEU A 52 2.69 21.16 -1.18
C LEU A 52 2.47 22.69 -1.18
N GLN A 53 1.60 23.21 -2.04
CA GLN A 53 1.22 24.63 -2.01
C GLN A 53 0.63 25.05 -0.66
N HIS A 54 -0.12 24.18 0.02
CA HIS A 54 -0.64 24.46 1.38
C HIS A 54 0.48 24.62 2.42
N PHE A 55 1.65 24.05 2.18
CA PHE A 55 2.83 24.18 3.03
C PHE A 55 3.75 25.34 2.62
N GLY A 56 3.31 26.18 1.67
CA GLY A 56 4.03 27.35 1.20
C GLY A 56 5.09 27.04 0.15
N TYR A 57 5.05 25.90 -0.54
CA TYR A 57 5.97 25.63 -1.64
C TYR A 57 5.52 26.31 -2.94
N ILE A 58 6.49 26.79 -3.71
CA ILE A 58 6.30 27.52 -4.97
C ILE A 58 6.73 26.61 -6.13
N PHE A 59 5.99 26.67 -7.24
CA PHE A 59 6.16 25.78 -8.38
C PHE A 59 6.15 26.54 -9.71
N GLU A 60 6.85 26.01 -10.70
CA GLU A 60 6.80 26.41 -12.10
C GLU A 60 6.07 25.33 -12.91
N GLN A 61 5.10 25.71 -13.75
CA GLN A 61 4.43 24.76 -14.63
C GLN A 61 5.41 24.26 -15.70
N ARG A 62 5.57 22.95 -15.79
CA ARG A 62 6.38 22.30 -16.84
C ARG A 62 5.53 22.01 -18.08
N GLY A 63 4.38 21.36 -17.89
CA GLY A 63 3.52 20.86 -18.96
C GLY A 63 3.13 19.39 -18.80
N LEU A 64 2.57 18.83 -19.87
CA LEU A 64 2.03 17.47 -19.89
C LEU A 64 3.13 16.41 -20.08
N VAL A 65 3.03 15.32 -19.31
CA VAL A 65 3.91 14.15 -19.40
C VAL A 65 3.06 12.89 -19.57
N SER A 66 3.38 12.08 -20.58
CA SER A 66 2.72 10.81 -20.82
C SER A 66 3.19 9.75 -19.83
N VAL A 67 2.25 9.16 -19.11
CA VAL A 67 2.48 8.10 -18.14
C VAL A 67 1.64 6.88 -18.53
N LYS A 68 2.31 5.74 -18.69
CA LYS A 68 1.66 4.47 -19.06
C LYS A 68 0.55 4.14 -18.05
N GLY A 69 -0.66 3.91 -18.54
CA GLY A 69 -1.83 3.57 -17.72
C GLY A 69 -2.50 4.75 -17.01
N LYS A 70 -1.91 5.96 -17.03
CA LYS A 70 -2.54 7.19 -16.51
C LYS A 70 -2.86 8.23 -17.59
N GLY A 71 -2.33 8.09 -18.80
CA GLY A 71 -2.51 9.07 -19.87
C GLY A 71 -1.57 10.26 -19.70
N GLN A 72 -2.04 11.46 -20.00
CA GLN A 72 -1.26 12.69 -19.87
C GLN A 72 -1.46 13.30 -18.49
N LEU A 73 -0.36 13.54 -17.76
CA LEU A 73 -0.40 14.21 -16.45
C LEU A 73 0.20 15.60 -16.56
N MET A 74 -0.45 16.60 -15.96
CA MET A 74 0.17 17.91 -15.79
C MET A 74 1.25 17.82 -14.70
N THR A 75 2.39 18.47 -14.97
CA THR A 75 3.57 18.40 -14.11
C THR A 75 4.18 19.76 -13.87
N TYR A 76 4.89 19.86 -12.76
CA TYR A 76 5.47 21.10 -12.25
C TYR A 76 6.89 20.85 -11.76
N TYR A 77 7.72 21.90 -11.78
CA TYR A 77 8.99 21.93 -11.07
C TYR A 77 8.84 22.68 -9.75
N LEU A 78 9.35 22.10 -8.67
CA LEU A 78 9.45 22.77 -7.38
C LEU A 78 10.57 23.82 -7.45
N LEU A 79 10.24 25.08 -7.11
CA LEU A 79 11.19 26.19 -7.09
C LEU A 79 11.76 26.45 -5.69
N GLY A 80 10.99 26.22 -4.64
CA GLY A 80 11.40 26.47 -3.27
C GLY A 80 10.22 26.69 -2.33
N LYS A 81 10.50 27.22 -1.14
CA LYS A 81 9.49 27.57 -0.13
C LYS A 81 9.36 29.09 -0.03
N SER A 82 8.13 29.59 -0.04
CA SER A 82 7.82 30.99 0.20
C SER A 82 8.17 31.35 1.65
N THR A 83 9.03 32.35 1.83
CA THR A 83 9.40 32.90 3.14
C THR A 83 8.38 33.91 3.66
N THR A 84 7.44 34.37 2.83
CA THR A 84 6.45 35.37 3.22
C THR A 84 5.21 34.69 3.78
N GLY A 85 5.14 34.57 5.11
CA GLY A 85 3.91 34.41 5.89
C GLY A 85 3.08 33.17 5.58
N VAL A 86 3.59 31.98 5.88
CA VAL A 86 2.74 30.78 5.94
C VAL A 86 1.90 30.88 7.22
N ASN A 87 0.58 31.04 7.07
CA ASN A 87 -0.38 30.72 8.13
C ASN A 87 -0.31 29.20 8.33
N TYR A 88 0.56 28.73 9.22
CA TYR A 88 0.46 27.37 9.72
C TYR A 88 -0.95 27.24 10.32
N PRO A 89 -1.75 26.20 9.96
CA PRO A 89 -2.91 25.87 10.77
C PRO A 89 -2.42 25.72 12.21
N SER A 90 -3.02 26.48 13.13
CA SER A 90 -2.50 26.88 14.44
C SER A 90 -2.38 25.75 15.48
N GLY A 91 -2.01 24.53 15.06
CA GLY A 91 -1.87 23.36 15.93
C GLY A 91 -0.76 22.39 15.55
N LEU A 92 0.08 22.68 14.54
CA LEU A 92 1.22 21.82 14.22
C LEU A 92 2.53 22.51 14.61
N PRO A 93 3.38 21.91 15.48
CA PRO A 93 4.68 22.49 15.77
C PRO A 93 5.51 22.52 14.47
N PRO A 94 6.34 23.55 14.27
CA PRO A 94 7.36 23.52 13.22
C PRO A 94 8.18 22.23 13.39
N PHE A 95 8.41 21.49 12.30
CA PHE A 95 9.46 20.47 12.29
C PHE A 95 10.80 21.21 12.44
N GLU A 96 11.21 21.41 13.68
CA GLU A 96 12.55 21.80 14.05
C GLU A 96 13.49 20.70 13.55
N ASN A 97 14.60 21.09 12.93
CA ASN A 97 15.52 20.23 12.22
C ASN A 97 15.85 18.95 13.01
N SER A 98 15.13 17.86 12.72
CA SER A 98 15.47 16.54 13.23
C SER A 98 16.66 16.07 12.43
N VAL A 99 17.85 16.45 12.90
CA VAL A 99 19.07 15.70 12.65
C VAL A 99 18.71 14.26 13.02
N MET A 100 18.66 13.36 12.03
CA MET A 100 18.54 11.93 12.32
C MET A 100 19.66 11.58 13.29
N GLU A 101 19.30 11.29 14.54
CA GLU A 101 20.23 10.66 15.46
C GLU A 101 20.65 9.33 14.82
N PRO A 102 21.95 9.02 14.71
CA PRO A 102 22.36 7.76 14.14
C PRO A 102 21.75 6.62 14.98
N LEU A 103 21.05 5.72 14.29
CA LEU A 103 20.47 4.53 14.89
C LEU A 103 21.59 3.78 15.62
N LYS A 104 21.40 3.53 16.92
CA LYS A 104 22.31 2.66 17.69
C LYS A 104 22.31 1.28 17.04
N GLU A 105 23.50 0.77 16.76
CA GLU A 105 23.71 -0.63 16.38
C GLU A 105 23.06 -1.51 17.46
N VAL A 106 22.14 -2.38 17.03
CA VAL A 106 21.53 -3.38 17.92
C VAL A 106 22.51 -4.55 17.95
N ASP A 107 23.09 -4.79 19.12
CA ASP A 107 23.97 -5.93 19.37
C ASP A 107 23.22 -7.25 19.09
N GLU A 108 23.87 -8.17 18.38
CA GLU A 108 23.40 -9.53 18.12
C GLU A 108 23.29 -10.33 19.42
N GLU A 109 22.09 -10.52 19.95
CA GLU A 109 21.83 -11.45 21.06
C GLU A 109 21.16 -12.75 20.58
N LYS A 110 22.01 -13.78 20.50
CA LYS A 110 21.85 -15.24 20.64
C LYS A 110 20.49 -15.91 20.33
N GLU A 111 20.55 -16.82 19.36
CA GLU A 111 19.58 -17.90 19.14
C GLU A 111 19.45 -18.79 20.39
N GLU A 112 18.24 -18.94 20.93
CA GLU A 112 17.92 -19.98 21.91
C GLU A 112 17.55 -21.28 21.19
N GLU A 113 18.28 -22.34 21.53
CA GLU A 113 18.18 -23.70 21.00
C GLU A 113 16.94 -24.40 21.58
N ILE A 114 15.96 -24.72 20.73
CA ILE A 114 14.77 -25.50 21.13
C ILE A 114 15.18 -26.95 21.35
N HIS A 115 15.18 -27.39 22.61
CA HIS A 115 15.36 -28.79 23.00
C HIS A 115 14.20 -29.66 22.50
N GLU A 116 14.50 -30.72 21.76
CA GLU A 116 13.57 -31.79 21.43
C GLU A 116 13.15 -32.54 22.70
N GLY A 117 12.01 -32.15 23.28
CA GLY A 117 11.31 -32.91 24.30
C GLY A 117 10.32 -33.88 23.65
N GLN A 118 10.64 -35.17 23.69
CA GLN A 118 9.75 -36.26 23.30
C GLN A 118 8.41 -36.16 24.04
N VAL A 119 7.31 -35.96 23.30
CA VAL A 119 5.96 -36.16 23.85
C VAL A 119 5.55 -37.59 23.50
N ASN A 120 5.57 -38.45 24.52
CA ASN A 120 5.10 -39.82 24.41
C ASN A 120 3.59 -39.85 24.13
N LEU A 121 3.21 -40.75 23.23
CA LEU A 121 1.86 -41.12 22.87
C LEU A 121 1.22 -41.89 24.03
N ASP A 122 0.15 -41.35 24.62
CA ASP A 122 -0.81 -42.17 25.35
C ASP A 122 -2.15 -42.12 24.61
N MET A 123 -2.43 -43.23 23.92
CA MET A 123 -3.71 -43.60 23.33
C MET A 123 -4.72 -43.89 24.45
N ASP A 124 -5.94 -43.38 24.33
CA ASP A 124 -7.10 -43.99 24.99
C ASP A 124 -8.27 -44.07 24.00
N GLU A 125 -8.67 -45.30 23.68
CA GLU A 125 -9.82 -45.67 22.85
C GLU A 125 -10.97 -46.06 23.78
N THR A 126 -12.16 -45.44 23.65
CA THR A 126 -13.45 -46.13 23.87
C THR A 126 -14.60 -45.52 23.07
N ASN A 127 -14.99 -46.23 22.01
CA ASN A 127 -16.31 -46.66 21.54
C ASN A 127 -17.56 -45.74 21.42
N GLU A 128 -18.00 -45.64 20.16
CA GLU A 128 -19.32 -45.99 19.58
C GLU A 128 -20.65 -45.44 20.17
N THR A 129 -21.44 -44.72 19.35
CA THR A 129 -22.69 -45.20 18.68
C THR A 129 -23.62 -44.05 18.21
N GLU A 130 -24.48 -44.40 17.24
CA GLU A 130 -25.36 -43.62 16.35
C GLU A 130 -26.36 -42.63 16.97
N GLY A 131 -26.93 -41.74 16.12
CA GLY A 131 -28.28 -41.21 16.40
C GLY A 131 -28.77 -39.96 15.65
N LEU A 132 -29.44 -40.20 14.51
CA LEU A 132 -30.70 -39.58 14.04
C LEU A 132 -30.88 -38.08 13.71
N LEU A 133 -31.52 -37.92 12.55
CA LEU A 133 -32.06 -36.75 11.85
C LEU A 133 -33.26 -36.02 12.54
N LYS A 134 -33.44 -34.76 12.13
CA LYS A 134 -34.67 -33.94 11.92
C LYS A 134 -35.29 -33.12 13.08
N LYS A 135 -35.43 -31.81 12.84
CA LYS A 135 -36.63 -31.05 12.36
C LYS A 135 -36.24 -29.55 12.27
N GLU A 136 -36.30 -28.85 11.12
CA GLU A 136 -37.50 -28.29 10.44
C GLU A 136 -38.32 -27.42 11.44
N ASP A 137 -38.50 -26.10 11.34
CA ASP A 137 -39.11 -25.34 10.22
C ASP A 137 -39.21 -23.80 10.50
N VAL A 138 -39.16 -23.01 9.40
CA VAL A 138 -39.93 -21.76 9.11
C VAL A 138 -39.57 -20.45 9.86
N GLN A 139 -39.62 -19.24 9.29
CA GLN A 139 -39.54 -18.59 7.95
C GLN A 139 -39.92 -17.12 8.27
N ASN A 140 -39.16 -16.11 7.80
CA ASN A 140 -39.65 -14.77 7.38
C ASN A 140 -38.48 -13.82 7.09
N GLY A 141 -38.17 -13.60 5.80
CA GLY A 141 -37.39 -12.43 5.36
C GLY A 141 -36.23 -12.69 4.38
N VAL A 142 -36.47 -13.50 3.34
CA VAL A 142 -35.57 -13.96 2.26
C VAL A 142 -34.59 -12.92 1.68
N ILE A 143 -33.30 -13.30 1.55
CA ILE A 143 -32.36 -12.72 0.58
C ILE A 143 -32.49 -13.50 -0.74
N VAL A 144 -32.84 -12.79 -1.81
CA VAL A 144 -32.86 -13.31 -3.18
C VAL A 144 -31.50 -13.04 -3.84
N ASN A 145 -30.95 -14.04 -4.53
CA ASN A 145 -29.88 -13.87 -5.52
C ASN A 145 -30.39 -14.31 -6.90
N PRO A 146 -29.92 -13.69 -7.99
CA PRO A 146 -30.60 -13.64 -9.28
C PRO A 146 -30.50 -14.92 -10.13
N THR A 147 -31.62 -15.27 -10.76
CA THR A 147 -31.76 -16.32 -11.79
C THR A 147 -31.33 -15.76 -13.16
N VAL A 148 -30.40 -16.43 -13.84
CA VAL A 148 -30.11 -16.23 -15.27
C VAL A 148 -31.13 -17.02 -16.10
N PRO A 149 -31.84 -16.41 -17.07
CA PRO A 149 -32.85 -17.12 -17.86
C PRO A 149 -32.26 -18.18 -18.80
N SER A 150 -33.00 -19.26 -18.97
CA SER A 150 -32.68 -20.49 -19.68
C SER A 150 -33.36 -20.56 -21.06
N GLU A 151 -32.86 -19.81 -22.05
CA GLU A 151 -33.20 -20.00 -23.47
C GLU A 151 -31.95 -19.72 -24.32
N GLU A 152 -31.68 -20.59 -25.31
CA GLU A 152 -30.43 -20.75 -26.11
C GLU A 152 -29.31 -21.52 -25.35
N GLN A 153 -29.11 -22.84 -25.50
CA GLN A 153 -28.88 -23.56 -26.76
C GLN A 153 -29.16 -25.07 -26.62
N GLU A 154 -30.40 -25.50 -26.87
CA GLU A 154 -30.64 -26.81 -27.47
C GLU A 154 -30.53 -26.68 -28.99
N ASN A 155 -29.46 -27.21 -29.60
CA ASN A 155 -29.54 -28.19 -30.70
C ASN A 155 -28.20 -28.36 -31.42
N LEU A 156 -27.58 -29.51 -31.13
CA LEU A 156 -27.10 -30.49 -32.11
C LEU A 156 -27.04 -30.06 -33.59
N LEU A 157 -25.83 -29.77 -34.08
CA LEU A 157 -25.13 -30.47 -35.19
C LEU A 157 -23.70 -29.94 -35.33
#